data_AF-T0NDC5-F1
#
_entry.id   AF-T0NDC5-F1
#
_cell.length_a   1.000
_cell.length_b   1.000
_cell.length_c   1.000
_cell.angle_alpha   90.00
_cell.angle_beta   90.00
_cell.angle_gamma   90.00
#
_symmetry.space_group_name_H-M   'P 1'
#
loop_
_entity.id
_entity.type
_entity.pdbx_description
1 polymer ?
#
loop_
_entity_poly.entity_id
_entity_poly.type
_entity_poly.pdbx_seq_one_letter_code
_entity_poly.pdbx_strand_id
1 'polypeptide(L)'
;MEEKAKILILGTYHFGLCGEHLMKIKGEDVTKNKRQLEIMKLVEALERFKPNKIAVELSKEKETEINEAYLMYCNGDPIENPVVDESSEVFQVAFRLGKMLNHKQVYPIDYSVGLPIEEMLGYAESNNKQFLNNFMSKVQVVGEQMNDIINNNEVIEVFRYLNSNEKFNNDHSNLYLSPVQIGAGDNYCGSKVLVEWYRRNIYL
;
A
#
# COMPACT_ATOMS: atom_id res chain seq x y z
N MET A 1 31.06 -15.33 -10.46
CA MET A 1 29.71 -15.36 -9.87
C MET A 1 29.04 -14.07 -10.26
N GLU A 2 27.92 -14.12 -10.97
CA GLU A 2 27.11 -12.92 -11.23
C GLU A 2 26.54 -12.40 -9.90
N GLU A 3 26.62 -11.09 -9.72
CA GLU A 3 26.03 -10.42 -8.57
C GLU A 3 24.51 -10.42 -8.72
N LYS A 4 23.81 -11.05 -7.77
CA LYS A 4 22.34 -11.11 -7.78
C LYS A 4 21.77 -9.77 -7.34
N ALA A 5 20.70 -9.32 -8.00
CA ALA A 5 19.93 -8.16 -7.56
C ALA A 5 19.43 -8.36 -6.12
N LYS A 6 19.61 -7.33 -5.28
CA LYS A 6 19.05 -7.28 -3.93
C LYS A 6 17.79 -6.44 -3.98
N ILE A 7 16.68 -7.00 -3.52
CA ILE A 7 15.37 -6.36 -3.56
C ILE A 7 14.84 -6.29 -2.13
N LEU A 8 14.36 -5.11 -1.75
CA LEU A 8 13.60 -4.89 -0.52
C LEU A 8 12.15 -4.59 -0.93
N ILE A 9 11.23 -5.49 -0.61
CA ILE A 9 9.80 -5.24 -0.72
C ILE A 9 9.36 -4.62 0.61
N LEU A 10 8.76 -3.44 0.55
CA LEU A 10 8.36 -2.67 1.73
C LEU A 10 6.85 -2.43 1.67
N GLY A 11 6.09 -3.19 2.47
CA GLY A 11 4.67 -2.93 2.70
C GLY A 11 4.49 -1.61 3.45
N THR A 12 3.54 -0.79 2.98
CA THR A 12 3.21 0.53 3.52
C THR A 12 1.72 0.60 3.88
N TYR A 13 1.31 1.72 4.45
CA TYR A 13 -0.09 2.15 4.51
C TYR A 13 -0.18 3.52 3.85
N HIS A 14 -1.37 3.88 3.34
CA HIS A 14 -1.58 5.20 2.77
C HIS A 14 -1.51 6.27 3.86
N PHE A 15 -0.58 7.21 3.72
CA PHE A 15 -0.40 8.31 4.68
C PHE A 15 -1.45 9.41 4.48
N GLY A 16 -1.84 9.63 3.22
CA GLY A 16 -2.92 10.53 2.83
C GLY A 16 -4.26 9.80 2.69
N LEU A 17 -5.30 10.56 2.37
CA LEU A 17 -6.61 10.00 2.03
C LEU A 17 -6.54 9.33 0.65
N CYS A 18 -6.60 8.00 0.61
CA CYS A 18 -6.75 7.24 -0.63
C CYS A 18 -8.14 6.64 -0.73
N GLY A 19 -8.87 7.00 -1.79
CA GLY A 19 -9.99 6.26 -2.40
C GLY A 19 -11.12 5.75 -1.49
N GLU A 20 -12.05 5.02 -2.10
CA GLU A 20 -13.04 4.22 -1.38
C GLU A 20 -12.48 2.82 -1.17
N HIS A 21 -11.76 2.61 -0.07
CA HIS A 21 -11.36 1.26 0.36
C HIS A 21 -12.40 0.67 1.32
N LEU A 22 -12.56 -0.66 1.27
CA LEU A 22 -13.39 -1.38 2.24
C LEU A 22 -12.89 -1.19 3.69
N MET A 23 -11.58 -1.02 3.87
CA MET A 23 -10.96 -0.69 5.16
C MET A 23 -10.82 0.82 5.30
N LYS A 24 -11.36 1.37 6.38
CA LYS A 24 -11.21 2.80 6.71
C LYS A 24 -10.02 2.99 7.67
N ILE A 25 -8.86 3.31 7.11
CA ILE A 25 -7.69 3.70 7.89
C ILE A 25 -7.73 5.22 8.10
N LYS A 26 -7.70 5.65 9.37
CA LYS A 26 -7.65 7.04 9.80
C LYS A 26 -6.38 7.23 10.63
N GLY A 27 -5.29 7.55 9.94
CA GLY A 27 -4.05 7.95 10.58
C GLY A 27 -4.10 9.39 11.07
N GLU A 28 -3.23 9.72 12.02
CA GLU A 28 -2.88 11.12 12.29
C GLU A 28 -2.26 11.77 11.05
N ASP A 29 -2.53 13.07 10.87
CA ASP A 29 -1.90 13.90 9.85
C ASP A 29 -0.36 13.81 9.93
N VAL A 30 0.22 13.21 8.89
CA VAL A 30 1.65 12.95 8.80
C VAL A 30 2.49 14.21 8.66
N THR A 31 1.90 15.33 8.24
CA THR A 31 2.61 16.61 8.05
C THR A 31 3.02 17.26 9.37
N LYS A 32 2.46 16.82 10.50
CA LYS A 32 2.79 17.33 11.84
C LYS A 32 4.22 17.00 12.25
N ASN A 33 4.87 17.94 12.93
CA ASN A 33 6.28 17.86 13.37
C ASN A 33 6.68 16.51 14.00
N LYS A 34 5.85 15.95 14.89
CA LYS A 34 6.12 14.64 15.51
C LYS A 34 6.28 13.54 14.45
N ARG A 35 5.30 13.42 13.55
CA ARG A 35 5.29 12.41 12.48
C ARG A 35 6.40 12.65 11.47
N GLN A 36 6.72 13.91 11.17
CA GLN A 36 7.84 14.27 10.30
C GLN A 36 9.19 13.73 10.83
N LEU A 37 9.44 13.85 12.14
CA LEU A 37 10.64 13.28 12.77
C LEU A 37 10.65 11.75 12.72
N GLU A 38 9.53 11.10 12.99
CA GLU A 38 9.40 9.63 12.92
C GLU A 38 9.64 9.10 11.49
N ILE A 39 9.09 9.78 10.48
CA ILE A 39 9.31 9.46 9.06
C ILE A 39 10.78 9.61 8.70
N MET A 40 11.46 10.64 9.22
CA MET A 40 12.89 10.82 8.95
C MET A 40 13.71 9.64 9.49
N LYS A 41 13.43 9.17 10.71
CA LYS A 41 14.06 7.96 11.26
C LYS A 41 13.85 6.73 10.37
N LEU A 42 12.64 6.56 9.83
CA LEU A 42 12.32 5.47 8.90
C LEU A 42 13.17 5.59 7.62
N VAL A 43 13.23 6.76 7.01
CA VAL A 43 13.98 6.98 5.78
C VAL A 43 15.49 6.79 5.99
N GLU A 44 16.05 7.28 7.10
CA GLU A 44 17.44 7.02 7.49
C GLU A 44 17.70 5.52 7.69
N ALA A 45 16.70 4.76 8.17
CA ALA A 45 16.81 3.31 8.27
C ALA A 45 16.84 2.62 6.91
N LEU A 46 16.03 3.10 5.95
CA LEU A 46 15.99 2.59 4.57
C LEU A 46 17.25 2.98 3.78
N GLU A 47 17.84 4.14 4.04
CA GLU A 47 19.07 4.61 3.40
C GLU A 47 20.24 3.62 3.57
N ARG A 48 20.31 2.92 4.70
CA ARG A 48 21.33 1.89 4.96
C ARG A 48 21.30 0.72 3.98
N PHE A 49 20.14 0.43 3.37
CA PHE A 49 20.02 -0.58 2.32
C PHE A 49 20.69 -0.13 1.01
N LYS A 50 20.87 1.19 0.83
CA LYS A 50 21.44 1.84 -0.37
C LYS A 50 20.72 1.40 -1.64
N PRO A 51 19.38 1.49 -1.72
CA PRO A 51 18.67 1.20 -2.95
C PRO A 51 19.18 2.12 -4.05
N ASN A 52 19.51 1.58 -5.22
CA ASN A 52 19.90 2.38 -6.39
C ASN A 52 18.71 2.73 -7.30
N LYS A 53 17.54 2.16 -7.00
CA LYS A 53 16.24 2.45 -7.61
C LYS A 53 15.17 2.37 -6.52
N ILE A 54 14.17 3.24 -6.60
CA ILE A 54 13.01 3.27 -5.70
C ILE A 54 11.77 3.14 -6.57
N ALA A 55 11.07 2.02 -6.43
CA ALA A 55 9.81 1.79 -7.11
C ALA A 55 8.63 2.13 -6.18
N VAL A 56 7.54 2.66 -6.73
CA VAL A 56 6.38 3.12 -5.97
C VAL A 56 5.08 2.56 -6.56
N GLU A 57 4.09 2.33 -5.70
CA GLU A 57 2.75 1.84 -6.06
C GLU A 57 1.92 2.97 -6.69
N LEU A 58 2.32 3.38 -7.89
CA LEU A 58 1.59 4.30 -8.76
C LEU A 58 1.59 3.75 -10.17
N SER A 59 0.51 4.02 -10.91
CA SER A 59 0.35 3.56 -12.30
C SER A 59 1.51 4.03 -13.16
N LYS A 60 2.03 3.15 -14.02
CA LYS A 60 3.14 3.49 -14.93
C LYS A 60 2.81 4.66 -15.86
N GLU A 61 1.54 4.86 -16.19
CA GLU A 61 1.02 5.99 -16.95
C GLU A 61 1.28 7.35 -16.29
N LYS A 62 1.64 7.36 -14.99
CA LYS A 62 1.99 8.56 -14.21
C LYS A 62 3.48 8.85 -14.11
N GLU A 63 4.32 8.14 -14.88
CA GLU A 63 5.78 8.27 -14.85
C GLU A 63 6.28 9.69 -15.11
N THR A 64 5.66 10.41 -16.04
CA THR A 64 6.02 11.80 -16.32
C THR A 64 5.63 12.70 -15.15
N GLU A 65 4.36 12.69 -14.74
CA GLU A 65 3.84 13.58 -13.69
C GLU A 65 4.54 13.36 -12.34
N ILE A 66 4.86 12.11 -11.97
CA ILE A 66 5.51 11.83 -10.68
C ILE A 66 6.96 12.30 -10.67
N ASN A 67 7.68 12.17 -11.80
CA ASN A 67 9.08 12.56 -11.86
C ASN A 67 9.25 14.08 -12.01
N GLU A 68 8.30 14.77 -12.62
CA GLU A 68 8.22 16.24 -12.55
C GLU A 68 8.07 16.71 -11.10
N ALA A 69 7.12 16.14 -10.35
CA ALA A 69 6.96 16.44 -8.92
C ALA A 69 8.22 16.10 -8.10
N TYR A 70 8.87 14.98 -8.39
CA TYR A 70 10.10 14.58 -7.71
C TYR A 70 11.26 15.55 -7.97
N LEU A 71 11.39 16.08 -9.19
CA LEU A 71 12.40 17.08 -9.50
C LEU A 71 12.14 18.41 -8.78
N MET A 72 10.89 18.88 -8.76
CA MET A 72 10.47 20.05 -7.99
C MET A 72 10.79 19.86 -6.50
N TYR A 73 10.49 18.68 -5.95
CA TYR A 73 10.85 18.30 -4.58
C TYR A 73 12.36 18.37 -4.30
N CYS A 74 13.17 17.88 -5.24
CA CYS A 74 14.63 17.94 -5.12
C CYS A 74 15.13 19.38 -5.09
N ASN A 75 14.56 20.26 -5.92
CA ASN A 75 14.91 21.68 -6.00
C ASN A 75 14.37 22.51 -4.82
N GLY A 76 13.39 22.01 -4.08
CA GLY A 76 12.72 22.76 -3.01
C GLY A 76 11.61 23.68 -3.53
N ASP A 77 11.13 23.43 -4.75
CA ASP A 77 10.01 24.16 -5.35
C ASP A 77 8.68 23.67 -4.74
N PRO A 78 7.66 24.54 -4.64
CA PRO A 78 6.30 24.13 -4.25
C PRO A 78 5.77 23.08 -5.23
N ILE A 79 5.17 22.01 -4.70
CA ILE A 79 4.64 20.92 -5.52
C ILE A 79 3.13 21.06 -5.61
N GLU A 80 2.66 21.41 -6.79
CA GLU A 80 1.26 21.28 -7.17
C GLU A 80 1.17 20.12 -8.16
N ASN A 81 0.75 18.95 -7.68
CA ASN A 81 0.70 17.74 -8.50
C ASN A 81 -0.62 16.98 -8.29
N PRO A 82 -1.27 16.51 -9.37
CA PRO A 82 -2.56 15.82 -9.27
C PRO A 82 -2.42 14.33 -8.86
N VAL A 83 -1.19 13.79 -8.80
CA VAL A 83 -0.91 12.37 -8.53
C VAL A 83 -0.47 12.16 -7.09
N VAL A 84 0.37 13.05 -6.56
CA VAL A 84 0.89 12.96 -5.20
C VAL A 84 0.83 14.33 -4.51
N ASP A 85 0.41 14.33 -3.25
CA ASP A 85 0.50 15.48 -2.38
C ASP A 85 1.54 15.28 -1.27
N GLU A 86 1.76 16.32 -0.48
CA GLU A 86 2.70 16.31 0.64
C GLU A 86 2.34 15.30 1.72
N SER A 87 1.10 14.83 1.81
CA SER A 87 0.69 13.83 2.78
C SER A 87 0.96 12.40 2.31
N SER A 88 1.13 12.16 1.01
CA SER A 88 1.34 10.82 0.46
C SER A 88 2.62 10.14 0.96
N GLU A 89 2.59 8.82 1.09
CA GLU A 89 3.74 7.99 1.45
C GLU A 89 4.84 8.04 0.36
N VAL A 90 4.46 8.25 -0.90
CA VAL A 90 5.41 8.45 -1.99
C VAL A 90 6.22 9.72 -1.75
N PHE A 91 5.57 10.81 -1.36
CA PHE A 91 6.26 12.05 -1.01
C PHE A 91 7.06 11.92 0.30
N GLN A 92 6.43 11.37 1.33
CA GLN A 92 6.99 11.32 2.68
C GLN A 92 8.13 10.31 2.81
N VAL A 93 8.16 9.25 2.00
CA VAL A 93 9.19 8.19 2.08
C VAL A 93 10.03 8.13 0.82
N ALA A 94 9.41 7.87 -0.34
CA ALA A 94 10.16 7.60 -1.58
C ALA A 94 10.94 8.83 -2.09
N PHE A 95 10.32 10.02 -2.10
CA PHE A 95 10.97 11.25 -2.52
C PHE A 95 12.12 11.64 -1.58
N ARG A 96 11.91 11.55 -0.27
CA ARG A 96 12.96 11.81 0.73
C ARG A 96 14.16 10.89 0.56
N LEU A 97 13.89 9.59 0.47
CA LEU A 97 14.93 8.58 0.30
C LEU A 97 15.68 8.79 -1.03
N GLY A 98 14.96 9.05 -2.12
CA GLY A 98 15.55 9.34 -3.42
C GLY A 98 16.45 10.57 -3.38
N LYS A 99 16.00 11.66 -2.77
CA LYS A 99 16.77 12.90 -2.64
C LYS A 99 18.04 12.68 -1.82
N MET A 100 17.95 11.99 -0.68
CA MET A 100 19.10 11.64 0.16
C MET A 100 20.15 10.82 -0.60
N LEU A 101 19.71 9.93 -1.48
CA LEU A 101 20.56 9.05 -2.30
C LEU A 101 20.95 9.67 -3.66
N ASN A 102 20.58 10.93 -3.92
CA ASN A 102 20.82 11.64 -5.18
C ASN A 102 20.23 10.93 -6.42
N HIS A 103 19.11 10.23 -6.26
CA HIS A 103 18.40 9.62 -7.38
C HIS A 103 17.83 10.71 -8.30
N LYS A 104 17.80 10.42 -9.60
CA LYS A 104 17.25 11.33 -10.62
C LYS A 104 15.75 11.15 -10.85
N GLN A 105 15.21 10.01 -10.43
CA GLN A 105 13.82 9.65 -10.65
C GLN A 105 13.38 8.56 -9.66
N VAL A 106 12.06 8.44 -9.51
CA VAL A 106 11.38 7.29 -8.92
C VAL A 106 10.64 6.52 -10.01
N TYR A 107 10.33 5.25 -9.76
CA TYR A 107 9.78 4.36 -10.77
C TYR A 107 8.36 3.92 -10.37
N PRO A 108 7.29 4.50 -10.93
CA PRO A 108 5.96 3.95 -10.76
C PRO A 108 5.86 2.61 -11.48
N ILE A 109 5.40 1.58 -10.76
CA ILE A 109 5.32 0.22 -11.30
C ILE A 109 3.94 -0.43 -11.13
N ASP A 110 2.96 0.29 -10.57
CA ASP A 110 1.65 -0.32 -10.33
C ASP A 110 0.92 -0.65 -11.63
N TYR A 111 0.17 -1.75 -11.59
CA TYR A 111 -0.70 -2.20 -12.66
C TYR A 111 -2.13 -2.26 -12.14
N SER A 112 -2.98 -1.35 -12.61
CA SER A 112 -4.38 -1.32 -12.18
C SER A 112 -5.13 -2.53 -12.72
N VAL A 113 -5.71 -3.32 -11.81
CA VAL A 113 -6.72 -4.34 -12.14
C VAL A 113 -8.01 -4.02 -11.40
N GLY A 114 -9.15 -4.18 -12.07
CA GLY A 114 -10.44 -4.15 -11.39
C GLY A 114 -10.61 -5.42 -10.58
N LEU A 115 -10.64 -5.31 -9.25
CA LEU A 115 -11.01 -6.43 -8.39
C LEU A 115 -12.54 -6.58 -8.41
N PRO A 116 -13.10 -7.74 -8.80
CA PRO A 116 -14.56 -7.94 -8.89
C PRO A 116 -15.21 -8.16 -7.50
N ILE A 117 -14.87 -7.30 -6.54
CA ILE A 117 -15.34 -7.36 -5.15
C ILE A 117 -16.86 -7.13 -5.10
N GLU A 118 -17.39 -6.19 -5.88
CA GLU A 118 -18.82 -5.91 -5.91
C GLU A 118 -19.66 -7.11 -6.40
N GLU A 119 -19.19 -7.81 -7.44
CA GLU A 119 -19.80 -9.06 -7.91
C GLU A 119 -19.86 -10.10 -6.79
N MET A 120 -18.75 -10.27 -6.06
CA MET A 120 -18.65 -11.21 -4.95
C MET A 120 -19.59 -10.80 -3.79
N LEU A 121 -19.60 -9.53 -3.39
CA LEU A 121 -20.42 -9.04 -2.28
C LEU A 121 -21.91 -9.16 -2.60
N GLY A 122 -22.33 -8.78 -3.82
CA GLY A 122 -23.73 -8.91 -4.26
C GLY A 122 -24.19 -10.37 -4.34
N TYR A 123 -23.32 -11.27 -4.79
CA TYR A 123 -23.60 -12.71 -4.76
C TYR A 123 -23.75 -13.23 -3.32
N ALA A 124 -22.84 -12.85 -2.42
CA ALA A 124 -22.87 -13.24 -1.02
C ALA A 124 -24.12 -12.71 -0.30
N GLU A 125 -24.55 -11.49 -0.59
CA GLU A 125 -25.77 -10.90 -0.03
C GLU A 125 -27.02 -11.75 -0.37
N SER A 126 -27.09 -12.24 -1.60
CA SER A 126 -28.23 -13.01 -2.10
C SER A 126 -28.19 -14.49 -1.68
N ASN A 127 -27.00 -15.09 -1.58
CA ASN A 127 -26.84 -16.54 -1.45
C ASN A 127 -26.20 -17.02 -0.14
N ASN A 128 -25.43 -16.17 0.55
CA ASN A 128 -24.73 -16.56 1.78
C ASN A 128 -24.45 -15.35 2.70
N LYS A 129 -25.50 -14.86 3.36
CA LYS A 129 -25.43 -13.72 4.30
C LYS A 129 -24.47 -13.96 5.47
N GLN A 130 -24.30 -15.22 5.89
CA GLN A 130 -23.35 -15.57 6.94
C GLN A 130 -21.91 -15.30 6.50
N PHE A 131 -21.54 -15.72 5.28
CA PHE A 131 -20.24 -15.40 4.70
C PHE A 131 -20.04 -13.89 4.59
N LEU A 132 -21.02 -13.15 4.04
CA LEU A 132 -20.94 -11.69 3.91
C LEU A 132 -20.67 -11.01 5.25
N ASN A 133 -21.48 -11.33 6.28
CA ASN A 133 -21.33 -10.75 7.61
C ASN A 133 -19.95 -11.07 8.23
N ASN A 134 -19.49 -12.32 8.10
CA ASN A 134 -18.18 -12.73 8.60
C ASN A 134 -17.05 -12.01 7.87
N PHE A 135 -17.15 -11.86 6.55
CA PHE A 135 -16.16 -11.16 5.73
C PHE A 135 -16.09 -9.68 6.11
N MET A 136 -17.24 -8.99 6.17
CA MET A 136 -17.29 -7.58 6.53
C MET A 136 -16.83 -7.33 7.98
N SER A 137 -17.16 -8.22 8.91
CA SER A 137 -16.66 -8.15 10.28
C SER A 137 -15.14 -8.30 10.35
N LYS A 138 -14.55 -9.23 9.58
CA LYS A 138 -13.08 -9.36 9.49
C LYS A 138 -12.43 -8.09 8.93
N VAL A 139 -12.97 -7.54 7.85
CA VAL A 139 -12.48 -6.29 7.24
C VAL A 139 -12.51 -5.15 8.25
N GLN A 140 -13.59 -5.03 9.02
CA GLN A 140 -13.72 -4.03 10.07
C GLN A 140 -12.65 -4.23 11.17
N VAL A 141 -12.51 -5.45 11.71
CA VAL A 141 -11.54 -5.75 12.78
C VAL A 141 -10.11 -5.45 12.32
N VAL A 142 -9.74 -5.82 11.09
CA VAL A 142 -8.41 -5.51 10.54
C VAL A 142 -8.21 -4.00 10.42
N GLY A 143 -9.23 -3.26 9.98
CA GLY A 143 -9.17 -1.79 9.91
C GLY A 143 -9.01 -1.12 11.27
N GLU A 144 -9.75 -1.58 12.28
CA GLU A 144 -9.65 -1.10 13.66
C GLU A 144 -8.28 -1.37 14.26
N GLN A 145 -7.76 -2.61 14.12
CA GLN A 145 -6.42 -2.97 14.56
C GLN A 145 -5.35 -2.10 13.89
N MET A 146 -5.48 -1.83 12.58
CA MET A 146 -4.53 -0.99 11.87
C MET A 146 -4.58 0.46 12.37
N ASN A 147 -5.77 1.01 12.63
CA ASN A 147 -5.93 2.34 13.21
C ASN A 147 -5.28 2.43 14.60
N ASP A 148 -5.49 1.45 15.44
CA ASP A 148 -4.89 1.41 16.77
C ASP A 148 -3.37 1.34 16.69
N ILE A 149 -2.82 0.55 15.77
CA ILE A 149 -1.38 0.45 15.56
C ILE A 149 -0.80 1.78 15.07
N ILE A 150 -1.42 2.41 14.07
CA ILE A 150 -0.94 3.70 13.52
C ILE A 150 -0.97 4.79 14.58
N ASN A 151 -2.06 4.88 15.34
CA ASN A 151 -2.28 5.99 16.28
C ASN A 151 -1.44 5.84 17.56
N ASN A 152 -1.08 4.63 17.96
CA ASN A 152 -0.36 4.38 19.21
C ASN A 152 1.13 4.05 19.05
N ASN A 153 1.67 4.01 17.83
CA ASN A 153 3.07 3.67 17.58
C ASN A 153 3.81 4.71 16.73
N GLU A 154 5.15 4.73 16.83
CA GLU A 154 5.99 5.47 15.89
C GLU A 154 5.87 4.88 14.48
N VAL A 155 5.99 5.71 13.44
CA VAL A 155 5.90 5.26 12.03
C VAL A 155 6.80 4.05 11.73
N ILE A 156 8.02 4.02 12.25
CA ILE A 156 8.95 2.90 12.01
C ILE A 156 8.41 1.57 12.57
N GLU A 157 7.74 1.58 13.72
CA GLU A 157 7.16 0.38 14.32
C GLU A 157 5.93 -0.10 13.54
N VAL A 158 5.14 0.82 12.99
CA VAL A 158 4.05 0.49 12.07
C VAL A 158 4.59 -0.23 10.83
N PHE A 159 5.68 0.27 10.24
CA PHE A 159 6.32 -0.38 9.09
C PHE A 159 6.89 -1.75 9.46
N ARG A 160 7.51 -1.89 10.64
CA ARG A 160 7.98 -3.21 11.13
C ARG A 160 6.83 -4.20 11.27
N TYR A 161 5.68 -3.78 11.79
CA TYR A 161 4.50 -4.62 11.88
C TYR A 161 3.96 -5.02 10.50
N LEU A 162 3.81 -4.05 9.58
CA LEU A 162 3.34 -4.29 8.22
C LEU A 162 4.21 -5.29 7.44
N ASN A 163 5.50 -5.30 7.72
CA ASN A 163 6.49 -6.17 7.09
C ASN A 163 6.84 -7.40 7.93
N SER A 164 6.02 -7.73 8.94
CA SER A 164 6.21 -8.91 9.79
C SER A 164 5.56 -10.16 9.18
N ASN A 165 6.13 -11.33 9.49
CA ASN A 165 5.52 -12.62 9.12
C ASN A 165 4.11 -12.77 9.70
N GLU A 166 3.87 -12.20 10.89
CA GLU A 166 2.55 -12.22 11.52
C GLU A 166 1.52 -11.48 10.65
N LYS A 167 1.81 -10.24 10.24
CA LYS A 167 0.90 -9.46 9.40
C LYS A 167 0.69 -10.13 8.05
N PHE A 168 1.77 -10.58 7.41
CA PHE A 168 1.69 -11.29 6.14
C PHE A 168 0.78 -12.54 6.22
N ASN A 169 1.01 -13.41 7.21
CA ASN A 169 0.24 -14.64 7.36
C ASN A 169 -1.23 -14.35 7.68
N ASN A 170 -1.49 -13.34 8.52
CA ASN A 170 -2.85 -12.95 8.89
C ASN A 170 -3.61 -12.38 7.70
N ASP A 171 -3.03 -11.43 6.96
CA ASP A 171 -3.71 -10.82 5.80
C ASP A 171 -3.93 -11.82 4.69
N HIS A 172 -2.87 -12.55 4.33
CA HIS A 172 -2.93 -13.51 3.23
C HIS A 172 -4.00 -14.57 3.51
N SER A 173 -3.95 -15.18 4.70
CA SER A 173 -4.86 -16.28 5.04
C SER A 173 -6.28 -15.80 5.37
N ASN A 174 -6.42 -14.74 6.16
CA ASN A 174 -7.71 -14.38 6.74
C ASN A 174 -8.50 -13.40 5.88
N LEU A 175 -7.84 -12.58 5.06
CA LEU A 175 -8.47 -11.60 4.19
C LEU A 175 -8.42 -12.04 2.74
N TYR A 176 -7.22 -12.14 2.13
CA TYR A 176 -7.09 -12.33 0.68
C TYR A 176 -7.51 -13.72 0.20
N LEU A 177 -7.28 -14.77 0.98
CA LEU A 177 -7.76 -16.12 0.63
C LEU A 177 -9.23 -16.35 1.01
N SER A 178 -9.83 -15.53 1.87
CA SER A 178 -11.21 -15.76 2.33
C SER A 178 -12.30 -15.73 1.24
N PRO A 179 -12.21 -14.89 0.18
CA PRO A 179 -13.14 -14.89 -0.95
C PRO A 179 -13.36 -16.27 -1.58
N VAL A 180 -12.37 -17.16 -1.62
CA VAL A 180 -12.51 -18.46 -2.32
C VAL A 180 -13.61 -19.36 -1.76
N GLN A 181 -14.13 -19.04 -0.58
CA GLN A 181 -15.20 -19.78 0.09
C GLN A 181 -16.59 -19.50 -0.50
N ILE A 182 -16.74 -18.53 -1.42
CA ILE A 182 -18.03 -18.18 -2.02
C ILE A 182 -18.07 -18.39 -3.55
N GLY A 183 -19.24 -18.84 -4.04
CA GLY A 183 -19.53 -18.99 -5.48
C GLY A 183 -18.94 -20.24 -6.14
N ALA A 184 -18.28 -21.13 -5.38
CA ALA A 184 -17.72 -22.36 -5.92
C ALA A 184 -18.82 -23.29 -6.47
N GLY A 185 -18.64 -23.74 -7.72
CA GLY A 185 -19.62 -24.58 -8.43
C GLY A 185 -20.74 -23.80 -9.13
N ASP A 186 -20.72 -22.47 -9.04
CA ASP A 186 -21.66 -21.57 -9.72
C ASP A 186 -20.87 -20.54 -10.55
N ASN A 187 -20.76 -19.29 -10.08
CA ASN A 187 -20.12 -18.22 -10.81
C ASN A 187 -18.64 -18.00 -10.47
N TYR A 188 -18.12 -18.69 -9.45
CA TYR A 188 -16.75 -18.58 -8.93
C TYR A 188 -16.32 -17.15 -8.56
N CYS A 189 -17.27 -16.26 -8.23
CA CYS A 189 -17.00 -14.84 -7.96
C CYS A 189 -15.88 -14.61 -6.93
N GLY A 190 -15.86 -15.39 -5.85
CA GLY A 190 -14.82 -15.31 -4.83
C GLY A 190 -13.43 -15.71 -5.34
N SER A 191 -13.34 -16.75 -6.16
CA SER A 191 -12.07 -17.17 -6.77
C SER A 191 -11.56 -16.17 -7.81
N LYS A 192 -12.46 -15.52 -8.56
CA LYS A 192 -12.09 -14.45 -9.50
C LYS A 192 -11.41 -13.27 -8.79
N VAL A 193 -11.91 -12.87 -7.63
CA VAL A 193 -11.27 -11.81 -6.81
C VAL A 193 -9.81 -12.18 -6.49
N LEU A 194 -9.57 -13.42 -6.03
CA LEU A 194 -8.22 -13.88 -5.71
C LEU A 194 -7.32 -13.92 -6.95
N VAL A 195 -7.83 -14.40 -8.08
CA VAL A 195 -7.08 -14.47 -9.34
C VAL A 195 -6.66 -13.08 -9.83
N GLU A 196 -7.56 -12.10 -9.82
CA GLU A 196 -7.22 -10.73 -10.22
C GLU A 196 -6.23 -10.09 -9.24
N TRP A 197 -6.38 -10.34 -7.93
CA TRP A 197 -5.40 -9.89 -6.94
C TRP A 197 -4.00 -10.45 -7.22
N TYR A 198 -3.87 -11.74 -7.53
CA TYR A 198 -2.57 -12.31 -7.94
C TYR A 198 -2.09 -11.75 -9.28
N ARG A 199 -2.97 -11.57 -10.27
CA ARG A 199 -2.62 -11.00 -11.57
C ARG A 199 -1.96 -9.63 -11.41
N ARG A 200 -2.54 -8.75 -10.58
CA ARG A 200 -1.95 -7.45 -10.22
C ARG A 200 -0.50 -7.60 -9.78
N ASN A 201 -0.28 -8.42 -8.75
CA ASN A 201 1.03 -8.58 -8.12
C ASN A 201 2.08 -9.25 -9.01
N ILE A 202 1.66 -10.06 -9.99
CA ILE A 202 2.56 -10.71 -10.96
C ILE A 202 2.96 -9.74 -12.08
N TYR A 203 2.14 -8.73 -12.37
CA TYR A 203 2.39 -7.77 -13.45
C TYR A 203 3.27 -6.58 -12.99
N LEU A 204 3.45 -6.40 -11.67
CA LEU A 204 4.43 -5.49 -11.07
C LEU A 204 5.86 -5.93 -11.37
#